data_AF-A0A835CVY7-F1
#
_entry.id   AF-A0A835CVY7-F1
#
_cell.length_a   1.000
_cell.length_b   1.000
_cell.length_c   1.000
_cell.angle_alpha   90.00
_cell.angle_beta   90.00
_cell.angle_gamma   90.00
#
_symmetry.space_group_name_H-M   'P 1'
#
loop_
_entity.id
_entity.type
_entity.pdbx_description
1 polymer ?
#
loop_
_entity_poly.entity_id
_entity_poly.type
_entity_poly.pdbx_seq_one_letter_code
_entity_poly.pdbx_strand_id
1 'polypeptide(L)'
;MTPTDNNFQNILKYKIIDDSSDGHFQDVERNKKVFSDAVHYSVDLLRKNDCINDTSDTIYQESVGLGQKFYEVLLKTRQKYMLKKLNQTWNIEQGNNLTSELVKNEPSDYRNRNTQAYAVDYSEYQASMRRQIYPNSVQLPNSVFGNGNFDTADRFTIDSDDDDDDRFNKQFGYTSKSLKYEFVPYEEKLRIINMARDNPDWTMKTLRERSGCKHVMNRDQLQRWEEQLEIGGTREDRRKAINSWVYAKCIDYKNRNKKINNQLLKKWALEAASVCLPPKNNPNNEFRASSWWMLNFKNLHGITGPSSDLQINVQPDPRYINGIGPSGEPSFHMPVHNPSQDYLNIDVETLEKNEIQLMSNSSGHTSGFFDPSISGLIKRHEKGVTFEEKLRVVNLSRANPTWSVKMLREQSGCKQLTQIELLRRWEKQVTSGGSSADKIKKINQWVFQRCIEYQKKNYTVTNKTITSWAFDAKRELMMQNTTFTPSAGWLERFKNKYNIVGNPFDLKIKD
;
A
#
# COMPACT_ATOMS: atom_id res chain seq x y z
N MET A 1 -51.62 22.25 24.13
CA MET A 1 -51.92 22.02 22.70
C MET A 1 -50.60 22.07 21.95
N THR A 2 -50.08 20.91 21.55
CA THR A 2 -48.81 20.78 20.81
C THR A 2 -49.08 20.87 19.30
N PRO A 3 -48.31 21.66 18.52
CA PRO A 3 -48.34 21.58 17.07
C PRO A 3 -47.46 20.40 16.61
N THR A 4 -47.98 19.60 15.69
CA THR A 4 -47.38 18.38 15.14
C THR A 4 -46.33 18.67 14.05
N ASP A 5 -45.19 17.97 14.14
CA ASP A 5 -44.06 17.90 13.20
C ASP A 5 -44.41 17.25 11.84
N ASN A 6 -45.37 17.81 11.09
CA ASN A 6 -45.78 17.29 9.79
C ASN A 6 -45.19 18.03 8.57
N ASN A 7 -44.50 19.16 8.76
CA ASN A 7 -43.91 19.90 7.62
C ASN A 7 -42.59 19.32 7.11
N PHE A 8 -41.84 18.59 7.93
CA PHE A 8 -40.51 18.08 7.55
C PHE A 8 -40.59 16.88 6.57
N GLN A 9 -41.63 16.04 6.68
CA GLN A 9 -41.81 14.86 5.83
C GLN A 9 -42.36 15.19 4.43
N ASN A 10 -42.98 16.36 4.25
CA ASN A 10 -43.53 16.77 2.96
C ASN A 10 -42.49 17.44 2.04
N ILE A 11 -41.37 17.92 2.57
CA ILE A 11 -40.29 18.52 1.76
C ILE A 11 -39.45 17.42 1.06
N LEU A 12 -39.46 16.18 1.56
CA LEU A 12 -38.61 15.09 1.05
C LEU A 12 -39.32 14.04 0.17
N LYS A 13 -40.60 14.25 -0.17
CA LYS A 13 -41.34 13.35 -1.06
C LYS A 13 -41.62 14.00 -2.42
N TYR A 14 -40.59 14.09 -3.28
CA TYR A 14 -40.82 14.31 -4.70
C TYR A 14 -40.02 13.32 -5.56
N LYS A 15 -40.76 12.65 -6.43
CA LYS A 15 -40.41 11.48 -7.23
C LYS A 15 -39.62 11.90 -8.47
N ILE A 16 -38.51 11.23 -8.73
CA ILE A 16 -37.69 11.38 -9.96
C ILE A 16 -38.48 10.77 -11.14
N ILE A 17 -38.72 11.56 -12.20
CA ILE A 17 -39.27 11.10 -13.49
C ILE A 17 -38.38 11.65 -14.62
N ASP A 18 -38.27 10.83 -15.67
CA ASP A 18 -37.31 10.74 -16.78
C ASP A 18 -37.00 11.94 -17.69
N ASP A 19 -35.79 11.82 -18.24
CA ASP A 19 -35.14 12.31 -19.46
C ASP A 19 -35.97 13.13 -20.48
N SER A 20 -35.74 14.45 -20.47
CA SER A 20 -35.65 15.27 -21.68
C SER A 20 -34.67 16.41 -21.43
N SER A 21 -34.05 16.97 -22.48
CA SER A 21 -33.03 18.03 -22.38
C SER A 21 -33.51 19.32 -21.70
N ASP A 22 -34.81 19.51 -21.50
CA ASP A 22 -35.40 20.60 -20.73
C ASP A 22 -35.42 20.34 -19.20
N GLY A 23 -35.20 19.10 -18.78
CA GLY A 23 -35.15 18.72 -17.36
C GLY A 23 -33.97 19.33 -16.62
N HIS A 24 -32.86 19.60 -17.30
CA HIS A 24 -31.66 20.11 -16.63
C HIS A 24 -31.84 21.55 -16.11
N PHE A 25 -32.56 22.41 -16.83
CA PHE A 25 -32.85 23.78 -16.38
C PHE A 25 -33.87 23.78 -15.23
N GLN A 26 -34.88 22.92 -15.31
CA GLN A 26 -35.88 22.78 -14.24
C GLN A 26 -35.28 22.24 -12.94
N ASP A 27 -34.29 21.34 -13.01
CA ASP A 27 -33.59 20.83 -11.82
C ASP A 27 -32.66 21.88 -11.19
N VAL A 28 -32.08 22.78 -11.99
CA VAL A 28 -31.27 23.91 -11.51
C VAL A 28 -32.15 24.90 -10.73
N GLU A 29 -33.29 25.30 -11.30
CA GLU A 29 -34.25 26.19 -10.62
C GLU A 29 -34.91 25.52 -9.41
N ARG A 30 -35.18 24.21 -9.48
CA ARG A 30 -35.67 23.44 -8.32
C ARG A 30 -34.65 23.43 -7.17
N ASN A 31 -33.38 23.18 -7.46
CA ASN A 31 -32.32 23.17 -6.43
C ASN A 31 -32.09 24.57 -5.83
N LYS A 32 -32.18 25.62 -6.66
CA LYS A 32 -32.11 27.01 -6.20
C LYS A 32 -33.25 27.32 -5.23
N LYS A 33 -34.48 26.88 -5.54
CA LYS A 33 -35.64 27.03 -4.67
C LYS A 33 -35.47 26.27 -3.35
N VAL A 34 -35.06 25.00 -3.38
CA VAL A 34 -34.84 24.19 -2.17
C VAL A 34 -33.79 24.82 -1.25
N PHE A 35 -32.71 25.36 -1.83
CA PHE A 35 -31.68 26.05 -1.05
C PHE A 35 -32.22 27.35 -0.44
N SER A 36 -32.97 28.14 -1.20
CA SER A 36 -33.64 29.35 -0.70
C SER A 36 -34.57 29.01 0.48
N ASP A 37 -35.42 28.01 0.31
CA ASP A 37 -36.39 27.56 1.33
C ASP A 37 -35.68 27.08 2.62
N ALA A 38 -34.52 26.42 2.50
CA ALA A 38 -33.70 26.01 3.64
C ALA A 38 -33.07 27.20 4.39
N VAL A 39 -32.63 28.23 3.67
CA VAL A 39 -32.14 29.48 4.27
C VAL A 39 -33.27 30.20 4.99
N HIS A 40 -34.45 30.31 4.37
CA HIS A 40 -35.65 30.90 4.99
C HIS A 40 -36.00 30.21 6.31
N TYR A 41 -36.10 28.88 6.28
CA TYR A 41 -36.43 28.09 7.47
C TYR A 41 -35.41 28.29 8.60
N SER A 42 -34.13 28.41 8.26
CA SER A 42 -33.05 28.62 9.24
C SER A 42 -33.13 30.00 9.89
N VAL A 43 -33.43 31.05 9.12
CA VAL A 43 -33.64 32.42 9.64
C VAL A 43 -34.89 32.48 10.53
N ASP A 44 -35.98 31.84 10.13
CA ASP A 44 -37.21 31.77 10.92
C ASP A 44 -37.02 31.02 12.24
N LEU A 45 -36.24 29.93 12.23
CA LEU A 45 -35.83 29.23 13.45
C LEU A 45 -35.03 30.13 14.39
N LEU A 46 -34.09 30.90 13.86
CA LEU A 46 -33.27 31.81 14.67
C LEU A 46 -34.11 32.95 15.27
N ARG A 47 -35.08 33.48 14.51
CA ARG A 47 -36.06 34.46 15.03
C ARG A 47 -36.96 33.87 16.12
N LYS A 48 -37.46 32.66 15.91
CA LYS A 48 -38.36 31.98 16.87
C LYS A 48 -37.68 31.67 18.20
N ASN A 49 -36.36 31.56 18.22
CA ASN A 49 -35.56 31.33 19.42
C ASN A 49 -34.90 32.62 19.95
N ASP A 50 -35.39 33.80 19.56
CA ASP A 50 -34.88 35.12 19.98
C ASP A 50 -33.35 35.29 19.79
N CYS A 51 -32.76 34.54 18.84
CA CYS A 51 -31.32 34.59 18.57
C CYS A 51 -30.94 35.78 17.67
N ILE A 52 -31.92 36.31 16.93
CA ILE A 52 -31.77 37.48 16.06
C ILE A 52 -32.99 38.37 16.29
N ASN A 53 -32.77 39.54 16.89
CA ASN A 53 -33.82 40.54 17.17
C ASN A 53 -33.90 41.62 16.08
N ASP A 54 -33.00 41.57 15.10
CA ASP A 54 -32.98 42.53 14.03
C ASP A 54 -34.14 42.23 13.05
N THR A 55 -35.13 43.11 13.08
CA THR A 55 -36.22 43.13 12.10
C THR A 55 -35.76 43.69 10.75
N SER A 56 -34.53 44.21 10.66
CA SER A 56 -34.01 44.72 9.40
C SER A 56 -33.85 43.60 8.37
N ASP A 57 -34.28 43.89 7.15
CA ASP A 57 -34.08 43.03 5.98
C ASP A 57 -32.59 42.79 5.66
N THR A 58 -31.65 43.40 6.40
CA THR A 58 -30.22 43.35 6.11
C THR A 58 -29.64 41.94 6.25
N ILE A 59 -29.87 41.26 7.38
CA ILE A 59 -29.39 39.87 7.58
C ILE A 59 -30.04 38.93 6.55
N TYR A 60 -31.28 39.20 6.20
CA TYR A 60 -32.00 38.47 5.17
C TYR A 60 -31.37 38.65 3.78
N GLN A 61 -31.11 39.89 3.35
CA GLN A 61 -30.49 40.18 2.06
C GLN A 61 -29.05 39.66 1.99
N GLU A 62 -28.29 39.73 3.08
CA GLU A 62 -26.93 39.20 3.14
C GLU A 62 -26.89 37.68 3.07
N SER A 63 -27.78 36.98 3.77
CA SER A 63 -27.86 35.51 3.73
C SER A 63 -28.30 34.99 2.36
N VAL A 64 -29.27 35.64 1.71
CA VAL A 64 -29.66 35.33 0.32
C VAL A 64 -28.50 35.59 -0.64
N GLY A 65 -27.81 36.73 -0.49
CA GLY A 65 -26.64 37.08 -1.30
C GLY A 65 -25.47 36.09 -1.15
N LEU A 66 -25.20 35.62 0.07
CA LEU A 66 -24.20 34.57 0.34
C LEU A 66 -24.62 33.23 -0.28
N GLY A 67 -25.90 32.87 -0.14
CA GLY A 67 -26.47 31.68 -0.74
C GLY A 67 -26.29 31.63 -2.26
N GLN A 68 -26.56 32.76 -2.93
CA GLN A 68 -26.39 32.88 -4.37
C GLN A 68 -24.92 32.79 -4.80
N LYS A 69 -24.00 33.44 -4.07
CA LYS A 69 -22.54 33.32 -4.32
C LYS A 69 -22.06 31.89 -4.16
N PHE A 70 -22.52 31.18 -3.13
CA PHE A 70 -22.15 29.78 -2.89
C PHE A 70 -22.65 28.88 -4.03
N TYR A 71 -23.89 29.10 -4.48
CA TYR A 71 -24.46 28.37 -5.61
C TYR A 71 -23.68 28.58 -6.92
N GLU A 72 -23.26 29.81 -7.22
CA GLU A 72 -22.42 30.12 -8.39
C GLU A 72 -21.06 29.39 -8.34
N VAL A 73 -20.44 29.31 -7.17
CA VAL A 73 -19.19 28.56 -6.97
C VAL A 73 -19.40 27.07 -7.23
N LEU A 74 -20.51 26.49 -6.75
CA LEU A 74 -20.85 25.09 -7.00
C LEU A 74 -21.08 24.82 -8.50
N LEU A 75 -21.79 25.71 -9.20
CA LEU A 75 -21.99 25.61 -10.65
C LEU A 75 -20.66 25.63 -11.42
N LYS A 76 -19.78 26.60 -11.12
CA LYS A 76 -18.45 26.70 -11.74
C LYS A 76 -17.59 25.47 -11.46
N THR A 77 -17.65 24.94 -10.24
CA THR A 77 -16.92 23.73 -9.84
C THR A 77 -17.42 22.50 -10.61
N ARG A 78 -18.74 22.35 -10.74
CA ARG A 78 -19.37 21.27 -11.52
C ARG A 78 -19.00 21.37 -13.00
N GLN A 79 -19.03 22.55 -13.60
CA GLN A 79 -18.62 22.77 -14.99
C GLN A 79 -17.15 22.39 -15.20
N LYS A 80 -16.25 22.80 -14.30
CA LYS A 80 -14.82 22.43 -14.35
C LYS A 80 -14.63 20.91 -14.25
N TYR A 81 -15.41 20.23 -13.41
CA TYR A 81 -15.39 18.78 -13.30
C TYR A 81 -15.86 18.10 -14.60
N MET A 82 -16.97 18.57 -15.19
CA MET A 82 -17.49 18.04 -16.45
C MET A 82 -16.50 18.22 -17.60
N LEU A 83 -15.86 19.39 -17.72
CA LEU A 83 -14.79 19.64 -18.70
C LEU A 83 -13.60 18.70 -18.51
N LYS A 84 -13.19 18.46 -17.27
CA LYS A 84 -12.10 17.51 -16.97
C LYS A 84 -12.47 16.09 -17.39
N LYS A 85 -13.71 15.66 -17.11
CA LYS A 85 -14.22 14.34 -17.50
C LYS A 85 -14.30 14.21 -19.02
N LEU A 86 -14.76 15.24 -19.72
CA LEU A 86 -14.87 15.25 -21.19
C LEU A 86 -13.50 15.20 -21.87
N ASN A 87 -12.50 15.91 -21.32
CA ASN A 87 -11.12 15.83 -21.80
C ASN A 87 -10.50 14.45 -21.55
N GLN A 88 -10.82 13.81 -20.42
CA GLN A 88 -10.38 12.44 -20.13
C GLN A 88 -10.96 11.43 -21.12
N THR A 89 -12.26 11.52 -21.42
CA THR A 89 -12.90 10.63 -22.41
C THR A 89 -12.37 10.86 -23.83
N TRP A 90 -12.17 12.12 -24.23
CA TRP A 90 -11.60 12.44 -25.54
C TRP A 90 -10.18 11.90 -25.71
N ASN A 91 -9.32 12.01 -24.68
CA ASN A 91 -7.96 11.45 -24.71
C ASN A 91 -7.96 9.91 -24.80
N ILE A 92 -8.93 9.24 -24.16
CA ILE A 92 -9.09 7.77 -24.25
C ILE A 92 -9.52 7.36 -25.65
N GLU A 93 -10.47 8.08 -26.26
CA GLU A 93 -10.94 7.80 -27.62
C GLU A 93 -9.84 8.01 -28.67
N GLN A 94 -9.02 9.07 -28.54
CA GLN A 94 -7.89 9.30 -29.44
C GLN A 94 -6.78 8.24 -29.29
N GLY A 95 -6.50 7.78 -28.07
CA GLY A 95 -5.54 6.68 -27.82
C GLY A 95 -6.00 5.34 -28.39
N ASN A 96 -7.30 5.08 -28.37
CA ASN A 96 -7.90 3.85 -28.91
C ASN A 96 -7.98 3.87 -30.45
N ASN A 97 -8.20 5.04 -31.06
CA ASN A 97 -8.20 5.15 -32.52
C ASN A 97 -6.79 4.96 -33.12
N LEU A 98 -5.75 5.54 -32.49
CA LEU A 98 -4.34 5.37 -32.91
C LEU A 98 -3.85 3.92 -32.82
N THR A 99 -4.38 3.13 -31.88
CA THR A 99 -4.03 1.71 -31.74
C THR A 99 -4.81 0.80 -32.70
N SER A 100 -5.99 1.22 -33.16
CA SER A 100 -6.77 0.47 -34.15
C SER A 100 -6.25 0.64 -35.59
N GLU A 101 -5.63 1.78 -35.92
CA GLU A 101 -5.06 2.05 -37.24
C GLU A 101 -3.66 1.41 -37.44
N LEU A 102 -2.94 1.09 -36.37
CA LEU A 102 -1.61 0.45 -36.44
C LEU A 102 -1.62 -1.06 -36.73
N VAL A 103 -2.79 -1.69 -36.91
CA VAL A 103 -2.91 -3.15 -37.13
C VAL A 103 -3.31 -3.51 -38.58
N LYS A 104 -3.38 -2.57 -39.52
CA LYS A 104 -3.65 -2.89 -40.93
C LYS A 104 -2.63 -2.24 -41.86
N ASN A 105 -1.68 -3.08 -42.31
CA ASN A 105 -0.91 -3.04 -43.55
C ASN A 105 -0.51 -1.66 -44.12
N GLU A 106 0.80 -1.36 -44.12
CA GLU A 106 1.41 -0.53 -45.18
C GLU A 106 2.79 -1.06 -45.58
N PRO A 107 3.10 -1.15 -46.89
CA PRO A 107 4.44 -0.94 -47.42
C PRO A 107 4.72 0.54 -47.68
N SER A 108 6.00 0.87 -47.62
CA SER A 108 6.65 2.17 -47.73
C SER A 108 6.23 3.02 -48.93
N ASP A 109 5.77 4.24 -48.66
CA ASP A 109 6.31 5.52 -49.15
C ASP A 109 5.19 6.56 -49.10
N TYR A 110 5.18 7.45 -48.10
CA TYR A 110 4.66 8.83 -48.14
C TYR A 110 4.65 9.44 -46.72
N ARG A 111 5.78 10.02 -46.28
CA ARG A 111 5.85 10.84 -45.06
C ARG A 111 6.12 12.29 -45.45
N ASN A 112 5.10 13.17 -45.33
CA ASN A 112 5.19 14.61 -44.95
C ASN A 112 4.08 15.53 -45.50
N ARG A 113 2.77 15.22 -45.37
CA ARG A 113 1.72 16.26 -45.59
C ARG A 113 0.54 16.29 -44.62
N ASN A 114 0.23 15.23 -43.85
CA ASN A 114 -1.00 15.20 -43.05
C ASN A 114 -0.90 15.76 -41.63
N THR A 115 0.29 16.02 -41.09
CA THR A 115 0.43 16.51 -39.70
C THR A 115 0.15 18.01 -39.55
N GLN A 116 0.18 18.79 -40.64
CA GLN A 116 -0.11 20.23 -40.61
C GLN A 116 -1.60 20.56 -40.74
N ALA A 117 -2.41 19.72 -41.41
CA ALA A 117 -3.83 20.00 -41.61
C ALA A 117 -4.67 19.85 -40.32
N TYR A 118 -4.34 18.88 -39.46
CA TYR A 118 -5.08 18.65 -38.21
C TYR A 118 -4.70 19.60 -37.06
N ALA A 119 -3.50 20.18 -37.09
CA ALA A 119 -3.06 21.13 -36.07
C ALA A 119 -3.73 22.51 -36.21
N VAL A 120 -4.13 22.88 -37.44
CA VAL A 120 -4.81 24.15 -37.72
C VAL A 120 -6.25 24.12 -37.19
N ASP A 121 -6.95 23.00 -37.36
CA ASP A 121 -8.38 22.85 -36.99
C ASP A 121 -8.59 22.89 -35.46
N TYR A 122 -7.68 22.29 -34.68
CA TYR A 122 -7.76 22.30 -33.21
C TYR A 122 -7.47 23.68 -32.59
N SER A 123 -6.55 24.43 -33.20
CA SER A 123 -6.20 25.81 -32.82
C SER A 123 -7.38 26.76 -33.04
N GLU A 124 -8.08 26.62 -34.18
CA GLU A 124 -9.21 27.46 -34.53
C GLU A 124 -10.45 27.18 -33.67
N TYR A 125 -10.68 25.91 -33.33
CA TYR A 125 -11.71 25.49 -32.37
C TYR A 125 -11.46 26.04 -30.95
N GLN A 126 -10.22 25.98 -30.46
CA GLN A 126 -9.82 26.58 -29.17
C GLN A 126 -9.98 28.11 -29.17
N ALA A 127 -9.69 28.76 -30.30
CA ALA A 127 -9.82 30.20 -30.46
C ALA A 127 -11.28 30.67 -30.55
N SER A 128 -12.17 29.88 -31.16
CA SER A 128 -13.61 30.21 -31.25
C SER A 128 -14.30 30.08 -29.88
N MET A 129 -13.97 29.04 -29.11
CA MET A 129 -14.47 28.86 -27.73
C MET A 129 -14.00 29.98 -26.80
N ARG A 130 -12.76 30.47 -26.93
CA ARG A 130 -12.28 31.60 -26.09
C ARG A 130 -12.98 32.92 -26.40
N ARG A 131 -13.37 33.17 -27.66
CA ARG A 131 -14.10 34.39 -28.06
C ARG A 131 -15.55 34.42 -27.56
N GLN A 132 -16.18 33.27 -27.34
CA GLN A 132 -17.54 33.20 -26.78
C GLN A 132 -17.59 33.42 -25.26
N ILE A 133 -16.49 33.19 -24.54
CA ILE A 133 -16.49 33.16 -23.06
C ILE A 133 -16.10 34.52 -22.45
N TYR A 134 -15.40 35.40 -23.16
CA TYR A 134 -14.97 36.72 -22.63
C TYR A 134 -15.10 37.83 -23.68
N PRO A 135 -16.27 38.47 -23.85
CA PRO A 135 -16.43 39.49 -24.87
C PRO A 135 -15.85 40.86 -24.48
N ASN A 136 -15.55 41.12 -23.20
CA ASN A 136 -14.99 42.41 -22.76
C ASN A 136 -14.16 42.26 -21.47
N SER A 137 -12.84 42.35 -21.56
CA SER A 137 -11.97 42.61 -20.40
C SER A 137 -11.13 43.85 -20.66
N VAL A 138 -11.54 44.95 -20.01
CA VAL A 138 -10.86 46.24 -19.98
C VAL A 138 -9.67 46.14 -19.01
N GLN A 139 -8.50 46.63 -19.44
CA GLN A 139 -7.32 46.79 -18.60
C GLN A 139 -7.47 48.01 -17.69
N LEU A 140 -7.09 47.88 -16.41
CA LEU A 140 -6.77 49.01 -15.54
C LEU A 140 -5.47 48.76 -14.75
N PRO A 141 -4.77 49.82 -14.33
CA PRO A 141 -3.32 49.85 -14.23
C PRO A 141 -2.76 49.74 -12.81
N ASN A 142 -1.44 49.50 -12.76
CA ASN A 142 -0.58 49.34 -11.60
C ASN A 142 -0.35 50.63 -10.77
N SER A 143 0.17 50.38 -9.55
CA SER A 143 0.80 51.29 -8.55
C SER A 143 -0.16 51.80 -7.44
N VAL A 144 0.22 52.04 -6.17
CA VAL A 144 1.49 52.42 -5.51
C VAL A 144 1.43 52.14 -3.96
N PHE A 145 2.59 52.10 -3.28
CA PHE A 145 2.89 52.32 -1.84
C PHE A 145 2.61 51.16 -0.83
N GLY A 146 3.46 50.86 0.17
CA GLY A 146 4.68 51.52 0.64
C GLY A 146 5.34 50.76 1.82
N ASN A 147 6.63 51.05 2.03
CA ASN A 147 7.52 50.49 3.07
C ASN A 147 7.15 50.91 4.50
N GLY A 148 7.39 50.04 5.47
CA GLY A 148 7.45 50.38 6.90
C GLY A 148 8.27 49.36 7.69
N ASN A 149 9.44 49.79 8.17
CA ASN A 149 10.29 49.11 9.16
C ASN A 149 9.63 49.11 10.54
N PHE A 150 9.73 47.99 11.28
CA PHE A 150 9.68 47.98 12.75
C PHE A 150 10.51 46.82 13.31
N ASP A 151 11.64 47.15 13.92
CA ASP A 151 12.35 46.31 14.89
C ASP A 151 11.67 46.47 16.26
N THR A 152 11.31 45.36 16.92
CA THR A 152 11.71 44.99 18.31
C THR A 152 10.86 43.86 18.92
N ALA A 153 11.55 43.04 19.70
CA ALA A 153 11.08 42.25 20.84
C ALA A 153 10.32 40.93 20.60
N ASP A 154 11.10 39.85 20.64
CA ASP A 154 10.96 38.70 21.54
C ASP A 154 9.56 38.50 22.15
N ARG A 155 8.73 37.72 21.47
CA ARG A 155 7.45 37.24 21.99
C ARG A 155 7.25 35.80 21.51
N PHE A 156 7.28 34.87 22.46
CA PHE A 156 6.92 33.47 22.29
C PHE A 156 5.61 33.36 21.49
N THR A 157 5.71 32.96 20.22
CA THR A 157 4.58 32.48 19.45
C THR A 157 4.20 31.12 20.02
N ILE A 158 3.15 31.11 20.84
CA ILE A 158 2.37 29.90 21.08
C ILE A 158 1.71 29.60 19.74
N ASP A 159 2.28 28.64 19.00
CA ASP A 159 1.63 28.06 17.83
C ASP A 159 0.29 27.47 18.29
N SER A 160 -0.79 28.15 17.95
CA SER A 160 -2.15 27.66 18.08
C SER A 160 -2.35 26.53 17.07
N ASP A 161 -2.06 25.30 17.52
CA ASP A 161 -2.29 24.05 16.82
C ASP A 161 -3.82 23.79 16.68
N ASP A 162 -4.44 24.37 15.64
CA ASP A 162 -5.81 24.08 15.21
C ASP A 162 -5.85 22.76 14.40
N ASP A 163 -5.79 21.63 15.10
CA ASP A 163 -6.18 20.29 14.61
C ASP A 163 -7.58 19.95 15.18
N ASP A 164 -8.62 20.69 14.75
CA ASP A 164 -9.99 20.63 15.31
C ASP A 164 -10.87 19.47 14.79
N ASP A 165 -10.41 18.70 13.79
CA ASP A 165 -11.27 17.68 13.14
C ASP A 165 -11.64 16.49 14.04
N ASP A 166 -10.83 16.17 15.07
CA ASP A 166 -11.15 15.08 16.02
C ASP A 166 -11.79 15.58 17.32
N ARG A 167 -11.73 16.90 17.61
CA ARG A 167 -12.32 17.48 18.83
C ARG A 167 -13.82 17.71 18.67
N PHE A 168 -14.28 18.03 17.47
CA PHE A 168 -15.68 18.29 17.17
C PHE A 168 -16.60 17.09 17.47
N ASN A 169 -16.11 15.86 17.26
CA ASN A 169 -16.89 14.65 17.48
C ASN A 169 -17.05 14.25 18.96
N LYS A 170 -16.23 14.80 19.87
CA LYS A 170 -16.28 14.47 21.30
C LYS A 170 -17.14 15.45 22.11
N GLN A 171 -17.36 16.66 21.60
CA GLN A 171 -18.04 17.74 22.32
C GLN A 171 -19.54 17.84 22.05
N PHE A 172 -20.05 17.29 20.93
CA PHE A 172 -21.45 17.46 20.51
C PHE A 172 -22.34 16.20 20.59
N GLY A 173 -21.89 15.09 21.18
CA GLY A 173 -22.78 13.97 21.51
C GLY A 173 -23.50 13.27 20.34
N TYR A 174 -23.11 13.52 19.09
CA TYR A 174 -23.69 12.85 17.93
C TYR A 174 -23.17 11.41 17.82
N THR A 175 -23.91 10.48 18.42
CA THR A 175 -23.76 9.04 18.19
C THR A 175 -24.38 8.63 16.84
N SER A 176 -23.89 9.22 15.75
CA SER A 176 -24.11 8.61 14.43
C SER A 176 -23.50 7.22 14.54
N LYS A 177 -24.33 6.17 14.38
CA LYS A 177 -23.87 4.77 14.24
C LYS A 177 -23.10 4.65 12.93
N SER A 178 -21.95 5.31 12.83
CA SER A 178 -20.95 5.06 11.82
C SER A 178 -20.56 3.60 12.01
N LEU A 179 -20.99 2.75 11.08
CA LEU A 179 -20.48 1.38 10.98
C LEU A 179 -18.96 1.51 11.06
N LYS A 180 -18.37 1.03 12.15
CA LYS A 180 -16.92 1.00 12.31
C LYS A 180 -16.39 0.11 11.20
N TYR A 181 -16.06 0.72 10.06
CA TYR A 181 -15.33 0.03 9.01
C TYR A 181 -14.00 -0.35 9.63
N GLU A 182 -13.85 -1.65 9.88
CA GLU A 182 -12.62 -2.22 10.39
C GLU A 182 -11.51 -1.89 9.38
N PHE A 183 -10.44 -1.30 9.90
CA PHE A 183 -9.32 -0.83 9.09
C PHE A 183 -8.65 -2.01 8.39
N VAL A 184 -8.57 -1.96 7.06
CA VAL A 184 -7.83 -2.95 6.26
C VAL A 184 -6.41 -2.40 6.01
N PRO A 185 -5.35 -3.14 6.39
CA PRO A 185 -3.96 -2.72 6.13
C PRO A 185 -3.63 -2.59 4.64
N TYR A 186 -2.68 -1.71 4.32
CA TYR A 186 -2.17 -1.50 2.95
C TYR A 186 -1.79 -2.80 2.23
N GLU A 187 -1.02 -3.67 2.89
CA GLU A 187 -0.51 -4.93 2.31
C GLU A 187 -1.66 -5.88 1.96
N GLU A 188 -2.69 -5.89 2.80
CA GLU A 188 -3.87 -6.70 2.59
C GLU A 188 -4.71 -6.19 1.41
N LYS A 189 -4.85 -4.86 1.26
CA LYS A 189 -5.48 -4.26 0.07
C LYS A 189 -4.72 -4.63 -1.20
N LEU A 190 -3.39 -4.48 -1.19
CA LEU A 190 -2.52 -4.80 -2.33
C LEU A 190 -2.63 -6.28 -2.72
N ARG A 191 -2.58 -7.18 -1.73
CA ARG A 191 -2.73 -8.62 -1.94
C ARG A 191 -4.06 -8.97 -2.60
N ILE A 192 -5.15 -8.38 -2.13
CA ILE A 192 -6.49 -8.69 -2.64
C ILE A 192 -6.69 -8.09 -4.04
N ILE A 193 -6.18 -6.90 -4.30
CA ILE A 193 -6.21 -6.29 -5.63
C ILE A 193 -5.43 -7.11 -6.64
N ASN A 194 -4.22 -7.57 -6.29
CA ASN A 194 -3.45 -8.45 -7.17
C ASN A 194 -4.18 -9.77 -7.43
N MET A 195 -4.78 -10.37 -6.38
CA MET A 195 -5.59 -11.57 -6.54
C MET A 195 -6.79 -11.37 -7.47
N ALA A 196 -7.44 -10.19 -7.43
CA ALA A 196 -8.53 -9.84 -8.32
C ALA A 196 -8.05 -9.63 -9.77
N ARG A 197 -6.88 -9.00 -9.96
CA ARG A 197 -6.26 -8.78 -11.28
C ARG A 197 -5.82 -10.08 -11.95
N ASP A 198 -5.25 -10.99 -11.16
CA ASP A 198 -4.81 -12.31 -11.64
C ASP A 198 -5.99 -13.22 -12.02
N ASN A 199 -7.20 -12.91 -11.55
CA ASN A 199 -8.39 -13.76 -11.72
C ASN A 199 -9.63 -12.90 -12.08
N PRO A 200 -9.67 -12.28 -13.27
CA PRO A 200 -10.72 -11.32 -13.64
C PRO A 200 -12.14 -11.92 -13.66
N ASP A 201 -12.24 -13.23 -13.89
CA ASP A 201 -13.50 -13.97 -13.93
C ASP A 201 -14.06 -14.32 -12.54
N TRP A 202 -13.31 -14.07 -11.46
CA TRP A 202 -13.78 -14.37 -10.12
C TRP A 202 -14.93 -13.46 -9.70
N THR A 203 -15.99 -14.08 -9.19
CA THR A 203 -17.06 -13.35 -8.52
C THR A 203 -16.55 -12.76 -7.20
N MET A 204 -17.17 -11.66 -6.72
CA MET A 204 -16.83 -11.07 -5.41
C MET A 204 -16.96 -12.06 -4.25
N LYS A 205 -17.89 -13.02 -4.36
CA LYS A 205 -18.06 -14.10 -3.38
C LYS A 205 -16.81 -14.99 -3.35
N THR A 206 -16.36 -15.46 -4.53
CA THR A 206 -15.16 -16.27 -4.67
C THR A 206 -13.92 -15.53 -4.17
N LEU A 207 -13.76 -14.25 -4.54
CA LEU A 207 -12.63 -13.44 -4.11
C LEU A 207 -12.58 -13.29 -2.57
N ARG A 208 -13.73 -13.09 -1.92
CA ARG A 208 -13.84 -13.01 -0.45
C ARG A 208 -13.54 -14.34 0.24
N GLU A 209 -14.07 -15.45 -0.28
CA GLU A 209 -13.79 -16.79 0.26
C GLU A 209 -12.31 -17.18 0.11
N ARG A 210 -11.68 -16.82 -1.01
CA ARG A 210 -10.27 -17.14 -1.30
C ARG A 210 -9.29 -16.22 -0.60
N SER A 211 -9.60 -14.92 -0.53
CA SER A 211 -8.77 -13.96 0.22
C SER A 211 -8.90 -14.12 1.72
N GLY A 212 -10.05 -14.60 2.22
CA GLY A 212 -10.38 -14.59 3.64
C GLY A 212 -10.79 -13.21 4.18
N CYS A 213 -10.81 -12.18 3.34
CA CYS A 213 -11.09 -10.81 3.75
C CYS A 213 -12.58 -10.50 3.70
N LYS A 214 -13.18 -10.34 4.87
CA LYS A 214 -14.62 -10.01 5.02
C LYS A 214 -14.94 -8.58 4.58
N HIS A 215 -13.93 -7.71 4.47
CA HIS A 215 -14.13 -6.30 4.21
C HIS A 215 -14.35 -5.97 2.74
N VAL A 216 -14.01 -6.85 1.80
CA VAL A 216 -14.30 -6.61 0.37
C VAL A 216 -15.75 -6.96 0.08
N MET A 217 -16.59 -5.94 0.01
CA MET A 217 -18.03 -6.10 -0.15
C MET A 217 -18.45 -6.06 -1.62
N ASN A 218 -17.87 -5.17 -2.42
CA ASN A 218 -18.26 -4.91 -3.80
C ASN A 218 -17.07 -4.46 -4.68
N ARG A 219 -17.31 -4.36 -6.00
CA ARG A 219 -16.26 -3.91 -6.95
C ARG A 219 -15.85 -2.46 -6.75
N ASP A 220 -16.79 -1.58 -6.42
CA ASP A 220 -16.48 -0.17 -6.12
C ASP A 220 -15.46 -0.03 -4.99
N GLN A 221 -15.50 -0.92 -4.00
CA GLN A 221 -14.54 -0.93 -2.92
C GLN A 221 -13.14 -1.39 -3.37
N LEU A 222 -13.06 -2.35 -4.30
CA LEU A 222 -11.77 -2.71 -4.91
C LEU A 222 -11.21 -1.52 -5.68
N GLN A 223 -12.03 -0.84 -6.47
CA GLN A 223 -11.61 0.37 -7.20
C GLN A 223 -11.13 1.46 -6.24
N ARG A 224 -11.87 1.74 -5.16
CA ARG A 224 -11.42 2.68 -4.12
C ARG A 224 -10.10 2.26 -3.47
N TRP A 225 -9.89 0.96 -3.29
CA TRP A 225 -8.62 0.47 -2.76
C TRP A 225 -7.50 0.62 -3.78
N GLU A 226 -7.76 0.42 -5.08
CA GLU A 226 -6.78 0.67 -6.15
C GLU A 226 -6.37 2.13 -6.16
N GLU A 227 -7.35 3.05 -6.16
CA GLU A 227 -7.11 4.49 -6.04
C GLU A 227 -6.31 4.84 -4.78
N GLN A 228 -6.63 4.20 -3.63
CA GLN A 228 -5.87 4.37 -2.41
C GLN A 228 -4.43 3.89 -2.58
N LEU A 229 -4.18 2.73 -3.18
CA LEU A 229 -2.83 2.21 -3.38
C LEU A 229 -2.00 3.11 -4.31
N GLU A 230 -2.62 3.64 -5.36
CA GLU A 230 -1.99 4.58 -6.30
C GLU A 230 -1.52 5.87 -5.61
N ILE A 231 -2.30 6.38 -4.64
CA ILE A 231 -1.90 7.56 -3.83
C ILE A 231 -1.07 7.20 -2.58
N GLY A 232 -0.50 5.99 -2.53
CA GLY A 232 0.37 5.54 -1.44
C GLY A 232 -0.37 5.16 -0.15
N GLY A 233 -1.62 4.73 -0.26
CA GLY A 233 -2.45 4.24 0.83
C GLY A 233 -3.36 5.30 1.45
N THR A 234 -4.06 4.91 2.52
CA THR A 234 -4.85 5.85 3.34
C THR A 234 -3.97 6.71 4.24
N ARG A 235 -4.55 7.76 4.86
CA ARG A 235 -3.85 8.56 5.89
C ARG A 235 -3.27 7.68 7.00
N GLU A 236 -3.99 6.65 7.40
CA GLU A 236 -3.56 5.72 8.45
C GLU A 236 -2.45 4.78 7.96
N ASP A 237 -2.54 4.24 6.74
CA ASP A 237 -1.45 3.45 6.12
C ASP A 237 -0.14 4.25 6.10
N ARG A 238 -0.21 5.51 5.66
CA ARG A 238 0.95 6.41 5.60
C ARG A 238 1.51 6.76 6.97
N ARG A 239 0.64 6.99 7.96
CA ARG A 239 1.06 7.22 9.35
C ARG A 239 1.77 5.99 9.93
N LYS A 240 1.30 4.78 9.63
CA LYS A 240 1.95 3.53 10.05
C LYS A 240 3.31 3.34 9.39
N ALA A 241 3.44 3.65 8.10
CA ALA A 241 4.72 3.62 7.41
C ALA A 241 5.74 4.58 8.05
N ILE A 242 5.32 5.83 8.30
CA ILE A 242 6.15 6.84 8.99
C ILE A 242 6.55 6.36 10.39
N ASN A 243 5.61 5.88 11.20
CA ASN A 243 5.91 5.37 12.54
C ASN A 243 6.92 4.22 12.50
N SER A 244 6.71 3.26 11.60
CA SER A 244 7.60 2.09 11.46
C SER A 244 9.02 2.52 11.07
N TRP A 245 9.14 3.48 10.14
CA TRP A 245 10.41 4.06 9.72
C TRP A 245 11.16 4.76 10.87
N VAL A 246 10.46 5.65 11.58
CA VAL A 246 11.05 6.39 12.71
C VAL A 246 11.47 5.43 13.82
N TYR A 247 10.65 4.41 14.10
CA TYR A 247 10.98 3.41 15.10
C TYR A 247 12.21 2.59 14.72
N ALA A 248 12.38 2.22 13.45
CA ALA A 248 13.60 1.57 12.96
C ALA A 248 14.85 2.41 13.26
N LYS A 249 14.81 3.71 12.94
CA LYS A 249 15.91 4.65 13.26
C LYS A 249 16.17 4.76 14.75
N CYS A 250 15.12 4.77 15.57
CA CYS A 250 15.24 4.78 17.03
C CYS A 250 15.99 3.54 17.54
N ILE A 251 15.67 2.35 17.04
CA ILE A 251 16.36 1.11 17.40
C ILE A 251 17.82 1.15 16.98
N ASP A 252 18.12 1.60 15.75
CA ASP A 252 19.49 1.74 15.27
C ASP A 252 20.32 2.71 16.11
N TYR A 253 19.75 3.85 16.49
CA TYR A 253 20.43 4.83 17.35
C TYR A 253 20.68 4.29 18.75
N LYS A 254 19.69 3.58 19.30
CA LYS A 254 19.83 2.93 20.59
C LYS A 254 20.91 1.85 20.57
N ASN A 255 20.97 1.02 19.52
CA ASN A 255 22.00 0.00 19.35
C ASN A 255 23.41 0.60 19.26
N ARG A 256 23.53 1.87 18.87
CA ARG A 256 24.78 2.65 18.85
C ARG A 256 25.01 3.44 20.15
N ASN A 257 24.23 3.21 21.20
CA ASN A 257 24.25 3.95 22.47
C ASN A 257 24.15 5.48 22.30
N LYS A 258 23.43 5.94 21.27
CA LYS A 258 23.19 7.37 21.05
C LYS A 258 21.91 7.82 21.75
N LYS A 259 21.93 9.03 22.31
CA LYS A 259 20.76 9.67 22.89
C LYS A 259 19.77 10.11 21.81
N ILE A 260 18.48 9.95 22.09
CA ILE A 260 17.38 10.36 21.21
C ILE A 260 16.64 11.49 21.92
N ASN A 261 16.33 12.57 21.20
CA ASN A 261 15.56 13.70 21.72
C ASN A 261 14.35 14.01 20.82
N ASN A 262 13.44 14.87 21.29
CA ASN A 262 12.20 15.17 20.56
C ASN A 262 12.44 15.82 19.18
N GLN A 263 13.45 16.70 19.08
CA GLN A 263 13.76 17.39 17.82
C GLN A 263 14.24 16.39 16.76
N LEU A 264 15.04 15.41 17.17
CA LEU A 264 15.53 14.35 16.30
C LEU A 264 14.39 13.45 15.81
N LEU A 265 13.45 13.07 16.69
CA LEU A 265 12.24 12.34 16.31
C LEU A 265 11.40 13.11 15.28
N LYS A 266 11.18 14.40 15.51
CA LYS A 266 10.45 15.25 14.56
C LYS A 266 11.15 15.30 13.20
N LYS A 267 12.47 15.49 13.19
CA LYS A 267 13.26 15.50 11.95
C LYS A 267 13.12 14.19 11.18
N TRP A 268 13.25 13.05 11.85
CA TRP A 268 13.07 11.73 11.26
C TRP A 268 11.65 11.50 10.74
N ALA A 269 10.63 11.98 11.44
CA ALA A 269 9.25 11.85 11.00
C ALA A 269 8.97 12.65 9.71
N LEU A 270 9.55 13.84 9.59
CA LEU A 270 9.45 14.66 8.38
C LEU A 270 10.25 14.06 7.21
N GLU A 271 11.42 13.50 7.49
CA GLU A 271 12.21 12.74 6.51
C GLU A 271 11.44 11.51 6.03
N ALA A 272 10.90 10.70 6.95
CA ALA A 272 10.04 9.57 6.62
C ALA A 272 8.82 9.98 5.79
N ALA A 273 8.17 11.10 6.14
CA ALA A 273 7.04 11.62 5.38
C ALA A 273 7.43 11.99 3.95
N SER A 274 8.61 12.58 3.73
CA SER A 274 9.10 12.88 2.38
C SER A 274 9.37 11.63 1.53
N VAL A 275 9.67 10.50 2.16
CA VAL A 275 9.91 9.21 1.49
C VAL A 275 8.63 8.40 1.29
N CYS A 276 7.76 8.35 2.30
CA CYS A 276 6.58 7.50 2.32
C CYS A 276 5.33 8.13 1.69
N LEU A 277 5.31 9.45 1.47
CA LEU A 277 4.19 10.16 0.88
C LEU A 277 4.50 10.50 -0.59
N PRO A 278 3.61 10.18 -1.55
CA PRO A 278 3.82 10.61 -2.93
C PRO A 278 3.83 12.14 -3.04
N PRO A 279 4.56 12.70 -4.03
CA PRO A 279 4.73 14.15 -4.16
C PRO A 279 3.40 14.90 -4.27
N LYS A 280 3.26 15.88 -3.36
CA LYS A 280 2.30 16.99 -3.16
C LYS A 280 1.28 17.33 -4.27
N ASN A 281 0.40 16.39 -4.66
CA ASN A 281 -0.80 16.75 -5.42
C ASN A 281 -2.04 17.04 -4.55
N ASN A 282 -1.94 16.89 -3.22
CA ASN A 282 -3.04 17.23 -2.30
C ASN A 282 -2.52 17.94 -1.04
N PRO A 283 -2.79 19.25 -0.85
CA PRO A 283 -2.32 20.01 0.32
C PRO A 283 -2.91 19.48 1.64
N ASN A 284 -4.06 18.80 1.62
CA ASN A 284 -4.67 18.21 2.82
C ASN A 284 -3.97 16.93 3.30
N ASN A 285 -2.90 16.48 2.62
CA ASN A 285 -2.14 15.28 2.97
C ASN A 285 -0.80 15.56 3.64
N GLU A 286 -0.51 16.81 4.04
CA GLU A 286 0.75 17.13 4.70
C GLU A 286 0.83 16.45 6.08
N PHE A 287 1.83 15.59 6.26
CA PHE A 287 2.15 15.03 7.56
C PHE A 287 2.87 16.08 8.40
N ARG A 288 2.34 16.36 9.59
CA ARG A 288 2.96 17.23 10.58
C ARG A 288 3.46 16.38 11.74
N ALA A 289 4.72 16.58 12.13
CA ALA A 289 5.29 15.98 13.34
C ALA A 289 4.81 16.73 14.60
N SER A 290 3.48 16.80 14.77
CA SER A 290 2.82 17.55 15.83
C SER A 290 3.15 16.99 17.21
N SER A 291 2.92 17.80 18.24
CA SER A 291 3.07 17.36 19.64
C SER A 291 2.20 16.15 19.95
N TRP A 292 0.99 16.11 19.40
CA TRP A 292 0.07 14.97 19.53
C TRP A 292 0.59 13.71 18.84
N TRP A 293 1.07 13.82 17.58
CA TRP A 293 1.67 12.67 16.90
C TRP A 293 2.85 12.11 17.69
N MET A 294 3.73 12.98 18.19
CA MET A 294 4.91 12.59 18.95
C MET A 294 4.54 11.89 20.27
N LEU A 295 3.52 12.40 20.98
CA LEU A 295 3.01 11.76 22.18
C LEU A 295 2.46 10.35 21.87
N ASN A 296 1.65 10.24 20.82
CA ASN A 296 1.08 8.96 20.42
C ASN A 296 2.17 7.96 19.97
N PHE A 297 3.15 8.42 19.18
CA PHE A 297 4.30 7.63 18.75
C PHE A 297 5.09 7.10 19.96
N LYS A 298 5.40 7.96 20.93
CA LYS A 298 6.11 7.56 22.15
C LYS A 298 5.34 6.52 22.96
N ASN A 299 4.04 6.77 23.17
CA ASN A 299 3.17 5.84 23.90
C ASN A 299 3.07 4.48 23.19
N LEU A 300 2.90 4.51 21.86
CA LEU A 300 2.80 3.32 21.03
C LEU A 300 4.06 2.44 21.10
N HIS A 301 5.23 3.07 21.16
CA HIS A 301 6.53 2.39 21.11
C HIS A 301 7.24 2.29 22.46
N GLY A 302 6.57 2.63 23.57
CA GLY A 302 7.15 2.56 24.91
C GLY A 302 8.37 3.46 25.10
N ILE A 303 8.41 4.61 24.43
CA ILE A 303 9.50 5.58 24.55
C ILE A 303 9.17 6.56 25.67
N THR A 304 9.95 6.50 26.75
CA THR A 304 9.78 7.34 27.94
C THR A 304 10.98 8.27 28.12
N GLY A 305 10.90 9.21 29.07
CA GLY A 305 12.03 10.09 29.42
C GLY A 305 11.83 11.57 29.04
N PRO A 306 12.70 12.45 29.56
CA PRO A 306 12.65 13.89 29.30
C PRO A 306 12.94 14.20 27.83
N SER A 307 12.49 15.37 27.36
CA SER A 307 12.62 15.81 25.97
C SER A 307 14.06 15.77 25.41
N SER A 308 15.07 15.80 26.28
CA SER A 308 16.50 15.77 25.97
C SER A 308 17.13 14.38 25.95
N ASP A 309 16.50 13.36 26.55
CA ASP A 309 17.09 12.02 26.69
C ASP A 309 16.00 10.94 26.79
N LEU A 310 15.52 10.50 25.63
CA LEU A 310 14.46 9.51 25.52
C LEU A 310 15.03 8.09 25.63
N GLN A 311 14.39 7.29 26.47
CA GLN A 311 14.67 5.89 26.69
C GLN A 311 13.61 5.03 25.99
N ILE A 312 14.04 4.11 25.13
CA ILE A 312 13.14 3.13 24.52
C ILE A 312 13.05 1.93 25.46
N ASN A 313 11.88 1.66 26.04
CA ASN A 313 11.66 0.39 26.71
C ASN A 313 11.49 -0.70 25.64
N VAL A 314 12.39 -1.68 25.60
CA VAL A 314 12.39 -2.74 24.58
C VAL A 314 11.31 -3.77 24.92
N GLN A 315 10.05 -3.36 24.82
CA GLN A 315 8.97 -4.29 24.54
C GLN A 315 8.35 -3.87 23.22
N PRO A 316 8.80 -4.44 22.09
CA PRO A 316 8.25 -4.08 20.80
C PRO A 316 6.79 -4.54 20.73
N ASP A 317 5.87 -3.64 20.36
CA ASP A 317 4.50 -4.03 20.00
C ASP A 317 4.57 -4.91 18.73
N PRO A 318 4.14 -6.18 18.79
CA PRO A 318 4.27 -7.11 17.68
C PRO A 318 3.52 -6.71 16.40
N ARG A 319 2.66 -5.68 16.46
CA ARG A 319 1.86 -5.22 15.31
C ARG A 319 2.61 -4.34 14.30
N TYR A 320 3.83 -3.88 14.60
CA TYR A 320 4.54 -2.86 13.79
C TYR A 320 5.93 -3.25 13.27
N ILE A 321 6.36 -4.51 13.46
CA ILE A 321 7.68 -5.00 13.00
C ILE A 321 7.63 -5.53 11.55
N ASN A 322 6.44 -5.66 10.97
CA ASN A 322 6.24 -6.13 9.58
C ASN A 322 6.59 -5.00 8.60
N GLY A 323 7.87 -4.74 8.36
CA GLY A 323 8.28 -3.74 7.35
C GLY A 323 9.73 -3.25 7.40
N ILE A 324 10.59 -3.80 8.26
CA ILE A 324 11.99 -3.34 8.41
C ILE A 324 12.92 -4.46 7.94
N GLY A 325 13.64 -4.22 6.85
CA GLY A 325 14.70 -5.11 6.36
C GLY A 325 16.03 -4.85 7.08
N PRO A 326 17.02 -5.75 6.91
CA PRO A 326 18.28 -5.72 7.67
C PRO A 326 19.25 -4.56 7.33
N SER A 327 18.92 -3.70 6.36
CA SER A 327 19.72 -2.51 6.00
C SER A 327 19.35 -1.25 6.80
N GLY A 328 18.32 -1.28 7.65
CA GLY A 328 17.76 -0.06 8.24
C GLY A 328 16.98 0.79 7.22
N GLU A 329 16.73 0.25 6.02
CA GLU A 329 15.81 0.82 5.05
C GLU A 329 14.42 0.19 5.23
N PRO A 330 13.35 1.00 5.17
CA PRO A 330 11.98 0.49 5.20
C PRO A 330 11.74 -0.43 3.99
N SER A 331 11.28 -1.66 4.23
CA SER A 331 10.86 -2.60 3.19
C SER A 331 9.47 -2.28 2.63
N PHE A 332 9.03 -1.03 2.72
CA PHE A 332 7.81 -0.55 2.06
C PHE A 332 8.16 -0.20 0.62
N HIS A 333 7.96 -1.14 -0.29
CA HIS A 333 8.04 -0.88 -1.72
C HIS A 333 6.78 -0.12 -2.15
N MET A 334 6.79 1.20 -1.94
CA MET A 334 5.94 2.13 -2.69
C MET A 334 6.51 2.17 -4.11
N PRO A 335 5.74 1.86 -5.17
CA PRO A 335 6.26 1.88 -6.52
C PRO A 335 6.68 3.31 -6.89
N VAL A 336 7.99 3.55 -6.92
CA VAL A 336 8.57 4.73 -7.55
C VAL A 336 8.69 4.40 -9.04
N HIS A 337 7.90 5.06 -9.88
CA HIS A 337 8.08 4.97 -11.32
C HIS A 337 9.44 5.56 -11.71
N ASN A 338 10.39 4.71 -12.06
CA ASN A 338 11.56 5.08 -12.85
C ASN A 338 11.92 3.91 -13.80
N PRO A 339 12.04 4.12 -15.11
CA PRO A 339 12.35 3.05 -16.05
C PRO A 339 13.86 2.83 -16.11
N SER A 340 14.27 1.56 -16.10
CA SER A 340 15.64 1.03 -16.25
C SER A 340 16.28 0.57 -14.94
N GLN A 341 16.07 -0.71 -14.58
CA GLN A 341 17.10 -1.56 -13.98
C GLN A 341 16.85 -3.02 -14.37
N ASP A 342 17.50 -3.44 -15.45
CA ASP A 342 18.04 -4.80 -15.53
C ASP A 342 19.11 -4.92 -14.44
N TYR A 343 18.99 -5.89 -13.53
CA TYR A 343 20.06 -6.70 -12.94
C TYR A 343 19.50 -7.52 -11.77
N LEU A 344 20.03 -8.74 -11.62
CA LEU A 344 19.77 -9.77 -10.60
C LEU A 344 18.69 -10.83 -10.93
N ASN A 345 18.91 -11.59 -12.01
CA ASN A 345 18.63 -13.02 -11.99
C ASN A 345 19.89 -13.74 -11.47
N ILE A 346 19.83 -14.27 -10.26
CA ILE A 346 20.84 -15.23 -9.76
C ILE A 346 20.29 -16.62 -10.06
N ASP A 347 20.93 -17.29 -11.01
CA ASP A 347 20.57 -18.64 -11.44
C ASP A 347 20.99 -19.66 -10.36
N VAL A 348 19.98 -20.24 -9.69
CA VAL A 348 20.10 -21.27 -8.65
C VAL A 348 20.86 -22.50 -9.13
N GLU A 349 20.86 -22.74 -10.45
CA GLU A 349 21.60 -23.84 -11.08
C GLU A 349 23.12 -23.71 -10.94
N THR A 350 23.62 -22.49 -10.71
CA THR A 350 25.06 -22.21 -10.51
C THR A 350 25.54 -22.64 -9.12
N LEU A 351 24.65 -22.68 -8.13
CA LEU A 351 24.99 -23.10 -6.76
C LEU A 351 25.04 -24.63 -6.62
N GLU A 352 24.14 -25.36 -7.28
CA GLU A 352 24.16 -26.83 -7.29
C GLU A 352 25.36 -27.39 -8.07
N LYS A 353 25.80 -26.70 -9.14
CA LYS A 353 27.01 -27.09 -9.90
C LYS A 353 28.30 -26.89 -9.10
N ASN A 354 28.38 -25.83 -8.29
CA ASN A 354 29.54 -25.58 -7.42
C ASN A 354 29.62 -26.58 -6.24
N GLU A 355 28.49 -27.13 -5.78
CA GLU A 355 28.41 -28.18 -4.75
C GLU A 355 29.01 -29.52 -5.22
N ILE A 356 28.92 -29.83 -6.52
CA ILE A 356 29.49 -31.05 -7.12
C ILE A 356 30.99 -30.91 -7.40
N GLN A 357 31.45 -29.70 -7.74
CA GLN A 357 32.84 -29.44 -8.12
C GLN A 357 33.78 -29.35 -6.91
N LEU A 358 33.29 -28.88 -5.75
CA LEU A 358 34.06 -28.86 -4.49
C LEU A 358 34.26 -30.27 -3.89
N MET A 359 33.33 -31.21 -4.09
CA MET A 359 33.46 -32.58 -3.59
C MET A 359 34.36 -33.49 -4.45
N SER A 360 34.71 -33.07 -5.67
CA SER A 360 35.48 -33.89 -6.61
C SER A 360 37.01 -33.69 -6.51
N ASN A 361 37.48 -32.65 -5.81
CA ASN A 361 38.89 -32.25 -5.81
C ASN A 361 39.67 -32.60 -4.51
N SER A 362 39.05 -33.29 -3.56
CA SER A 362 39.70 -33.72 -2.31
C SER A 362 39.90 -35.24 -2.26
N SER A 363 40.91 -35.75 -2.97
CA SER A 363 41.43 -37.10 -2.76
C SER A 363 42.85 -37.05 -2.21
N GLY A 364 42.97 -37.07 -0.88
CA GLY A 364 44.23 -37.22 -0.15
C GLY A 364 44.01 -38.10 1.08
N HIS A 365 44.75 -39.20 1.17
CA HIS A 365 44.59 -40.29 2.12
C HIS A 365 44.61 -39.86 3.60
N THR A 366 43.57 -40.22 4.35
CA THR A 366 43.71 -40.67 5.75
C THR A 366 42.68 -41.75 6.05
N SER A 367 43.17 -42.98 6.26
CA SER A 367 42.40 -44.14 6.72
C SER A 367 42.06 -44.02 8.21
N GLY A 368 40.79 -44.19 8.58
CA GLY A 368 40.41 -44.44 9.97
C GLY A 368 38.95 -44.14 10.27
N PHE A 369 38.16 -45.19 10.50
CA PHE A 369 36.80 -45.16 11.07
C PHE A 369 35.73 -44.40 10.29
N PHE A 370 35.21 -45.04 9.24
CA PHE A 370 33.85 -44.74 8.74
C PHE A 370 32.89 -45.84 9.18
N ASP A 371 31.91 -45.47 9.99
CA ASP A 371 30.75 -46.29 10.32
C ASP A 371 29.88 -46.50 9.05
N PRO A 372 29.67 -47.74 8.57
CA PRO A 372 28.89 -48.03 7.36
C PRO A 372 27.41 -47.65 7.47
N SER A 373 26.90 -47.27 8.64
CA SER A 373 25.47 -47.09 8.91
C SER A 373 24.88 -45.78 8.37
N ILE A 374 25.69 -44.73 8.15
CA ILE A 374 25.17 -43.39 7.75
C ILE A 374 25.00 -43.25 6.22
N SER A 375 25.85 -43.91 5.41
CA SER A 375 25.76 -43.88 3.94
C SER A 375 24.46 -44.50 3.41
N GLY A 376 23.91 -45.50 4.12
CA GLY A 376 22.63 -46.12 3.81
C GLY A 376 21.39 -45.29 4.19
N LEU A 377 21.53 -44.26 5.03
CA LEU A 377 20.45 -43.36 5.43
C LEU A 377 20.34 -42.15 4.48
N ILE A 378 21.46 -41.66 3.93
CA ILE A 378 21.48 -40.53 2.99
C ILE A 378 20.95 -40.96 1.60
N LYS A 379 21.31 -42.15 1.10
CA LYS A 379 20.81 -42.67 -0.18
C LYS A 379 19.30 -42.99 -0.21
N ARG A 380 18.65 -43.08 0.96
CA ARG A 380 17.19 -43.29 1.05
C ARG A 380 16.39 -41.99 1.00
N HIS A 381 17.02 -40.83 1.18
CA HIS A 381 16.34 -39.53 1.26
C HIS A 381 16.27 -38.74 -0.05
N GLU A 382 17.04 -39.11 -1.08
CA GLU A 382 17.06 -38.41 -2.39
C GLU A 382 16.04 -38.89 -3.42
N LYS A 383 15.23 -39.92 -3.12
CA LYS A 383 14.15 -40.37 -4.04
C LYS A 383 12.82 -39.62 -3.86
N GLY A 384 12.78 -38.59 -3.02
CA GLY A 384 11.59 -37.78 -2.81
C GLY A 384 11.36 -36.80 -3.96
N VAL A 385 10.10 -36.59 -4.35
CA VAL A 385 9.73 -35.56 -5.34
C VAL A 385 10.05 -34.19 -4.77
N THR A 386 10.85 -33.42 -5.50
CA THR A 386 11.24 -32.06 -5.15
C THR A 386 10.04 -31.11 -5.20
N PHE A 387 10.16 -29.94 -4.56
CA PHE A 387 9.10 -28.93 -4.61
C PHE A 387 8.90 -28.41 -6.04
N GLU A 388 9.99 -28.27 -6.78
CA GLU A 388 10.06 -27.76 -8.15
C GLU A 388 9.37 -28.72 -9.12
N GLU A 389 9.56 -30.03 -8.96
CA GLU A 389 8.82 -31.05 -9.72
C GLU A 389 7.32 -31.00 -9.42
N LYS A 390 6.93 -30.88 -8.14
CA LYS A 390 5.51 -30.73 -7.76
C LYS A 390 4.91 -29.48 -8.39
N LEU A 391 5.61 -28.35 -8.32
CA LEU A 391 5.18 -27.08 -8.90
C LEU A 391 4.99 -27.19 -10.42
N ARG A 392 5.95 -27.81 -11.11
CA ARG A 392 5.88 -28.05 -12.56
C ARG A 392 4.65 -28.88 -12.94
N VAL A 393 4.44 -29.99 -12.23
CA VAL A 393 3.28 -30.89 -12.46
C VAL A 393 1.96 -30.18 -12.19
N VAL A 394 1.87 -29.39 -11.11
CA VAL A 394 0.67 -28.62 -10.74
C VAL A 394 0.37 -27.52 -11.75
N ASN A 395 1.40 -26.83 -12.27
CA ASN A 395 1.19 -25.81 -13.29
C ASN A 395 0.72 -26.43 -14.62
N LEU A 396 1.29 -27.58 -15.00
CA LEU A 396 0.83 -28.34 -16.17
C LEU A 396 -0.63 -28.81 -16.03
N SER A 397 -1.05 -29.27 -14.85
CA SER A 397 -2.44 -29.69 -14.62
C SER A 397 -3.43 -28.52 -14.66
N ARG A 398 -3.02 -27.34 -14.17
CA ARG A 398 -3.84 -26.12 -14.26
C ARG A 398 -3.98 -25.61 -15.69
N ALA A 399 -2.90 -25.65 -16.47
CA ALA A 399 -2.92 -25.26 -17.87
C ALA A 399 -3.75 -26.24 -18.73
N ASN A 400 -3.87 -27.50 -18.31
CA ASN A 400 -4.55 -28.55 -19.05
C ASN A 400 -5.54 -29.36 -18.18
N PRO A 401 -6.69 -28.79 -17.79
CA PRO A 401 -7.59 -29.42 -16.80
C PRO A 401 -8.20 -30.76 -17.23
N THR A 402 -8.22 -31.04 -18.54
CA THR A 402 -8.77 -32.28 -19.11
C THR A 402 -7.74 -33.41 -19.21
N TRP A 403 -6.46 -33.14 -18.93
CA TRP A 403 -5.41 -34.15 -19.05
C TRP A 403 -5.50 -35.21 -17.97
N SER A 404 -5.31 -36.47 -18.38
CA SER A 404 -5.20 -37.59 -17.45
C SER A 404 -3.89 -37.53 -16.66
N VAL A 405 -3.85 -38.17 -15.48
CA VAL A 405 -2.63 -38.32 -14.67
C VAL A 405 -1.48 -38.95 -15.46
N LYS A 406 -1.81 -39.88 -16.38
CA LYS A 406 -0.83 -40.52 -17.26
C LYS A 406 -0.15 -39.50 -18.19
N MET A 407 -0.94 -38.64 -18.84
CA MET A 407 -0.42 -37.58 -19.71
C MET A 407 0.41 -36.57 -18.93
N LEU A 408 -0.05 -36.15 -17.74
CA LEU A 408 0.71 -35.24 -16.87
C LEU A 408 2.05 -35.83 -16.47
N ARG A 409 2.11 -37.13 -16.16
CA ARG A 409 3.35 -37.84 -15.83
C ARG A 409 4.31 -37.91 -17.01
N GLU A 410 3.80 -38.24 -18.20
CA GLU A 410 4.60 -38.32 -19.43
C GLU A 410 5.18 -36.95 -19.80
N GLN A 411 4.37 -35.88 -19.73
CA GLN A 411 4.81 -34.54 -20.09
C GLN A 411 5.74 -33.89 -19.05
N SER A 412 5.49 -34.13 -17.75
CA SER A 412 6.31 -33.56 -16.68
C SER A 412 7.61 -34.31 -16.41
N GLY A 413 7.71 -35.57 -16.89
CA GLY A 413 8.78 -36.51 -16.53
C GLY A 413 8.69 -37.07 -15.10
N CYS A 414 7.68 -36.67 -14.31
CA CYS A 414 7.60 -37.01 -12.88
C CYS A 414 6.93 -38.38 -12.66
N LYS A 415 7.74 -39.45 -12.69
CA LYS A 415 7.28 -40.86 -12.55
C LYS A 415 6.51 -41.15 -11.26
N GLN A 416 6.71 -40.34 -10.23
CA GLN A 416 6.11 -40.48 -8.90
C GLN A 416 4.64 -40.04 -8.84
N LEU A 417 4.13 -39.35 -9.87
CA LEU A 417 2.72 -39.02 -9.97
C LEU A 417 1.92 -40.25 -10.43
N THR A 418 1.43 -41.04 -9.48
CA THR A 418 0.69 -42.28 -9.76
C THR A 418 -0.83 -42.12 -9.70
N GLN A 419 -1.34 -41.17 -8.93
CA GLN A 419 -2.77 -41.04 -8.61
C GLN A 419 -3.22 -39.57 -8.59
N ILE A 420 -4.52 -39.33 -8.84
CA ILE A 420 -5.09 -37.98 -8.86
C ILE A 420 -5.16 -37.36 -7.45
N GLU A 421 -5.30 -38.18 -6.41
CA GLU A 421 -5.25 -37.75 -5.01
C GLU A 421 -3.88 -37.18 -4.65
N LEU A 422 -2.81 -37.73 -5.24
CA LEU A 422 -1.45 -37.22 -5.06
C LEU A 422 -1.28 -35.85 -5.73
N LEU A 423 -1.85 -35.66 -6.92
CA LEU A 423 -1.89 -34.36 -7.58
C LEU A 423 -2.60 -33.31 -6.70
N ARG A 424 -3.80 -33.63 -6.20
CA ARG A 424 -4.55 -32.74 -5.29
C ARG A 424 -3.76 -32.42 -4.01
N ARG A 425 -3.01 -33.39 -3.48
CA ARG A 425 -2.12 -33.17 -2.33
C ARG A 425 -0.97 -32.23 -2.70
N TRP A 426 -0.36 -32.40 -3.88
CA TRP A 426 0.68 -31.49 -4.37
C TRP A 426 0.16 -30.09 -4.62
N GLU A 427 -1.04 -29.92 -5.17
CA GLU A 427 -1.68 -28.61 -5.33
C GLU A 427 -1.83 -27.88 -3.99
N LYS A 428 -2.28 -28.60 -2.94
CA LYS A 428 -2.35 -28.05 -1.58
C LYS A 428 -0.96 -27.70 -1.03
N GLN A 429 0.05 -28.54 -1.28
CA GLN A 429 1.42 -28.27 -0.86
C GLN A 429 1.99 -27.04 -1.57
N VAL A 430 1.86 -26.95 -2.90
CA VAL A 430 2.31 -25.82 -3.71
C VAL A 430 1.63 -24.53 -3.26
N THR A 431 0.32 -24.55 -3.08
CA THR A 431 -0.45 -23.37 -2.63
C THR A 431 -0.06 -22.94 -1.21
N SER A 432 0.36 -23.87 -0.35
CA SER A 432 0.84 -23.56 0.99
C SER A 432 2.34 -23.27 1.07
N GLY A 433 3.04 -23.13 -0.06
CA GLY A 433 4.47 -22.81 -0.14
C GLY A 433 5.42 -24.00 0.07
N GLY A 434 4.91 -25.22 -0.06
CA GLY A 434 5.64 -26.50 0.03
C GLY A 434 5.16 -27.40 1.17
N SER A 435 5.67 -28.62 1.20
CA SER A 435 5.51 -29.50 2.36
C SER A 435 6.31 -28.98 3.56
N SER A 436 6.04 -29.47 4.77
CA SER A 436 6.83 -29.12 5.95
C SER A 436 8.33 -29.37 5.75
N ALA A 437 8.69 -30.45 5.06
CA ALA A 437 10.08 -30.76 4.72
C ALA A 437 10.69 -29.74 3.75
N ASP A 438 9.97 -29.35 2.71
CA ASP A 438 10.41 -28.32 1.74
C ASP A 438 10.64 -26.98 2.46
N LYS A 439 9.75 -26.65 3.39
CA LYS A 439 9.84 -25.44 4.21
C LYS A 439 11.07 -25.42 5.12
N ILE A 440 11.33 -26.53 5.82
CA ILE A 440 12.53 -26.69 6.63
C ILE A 440 13.79 -26.65 5.76
N LYS A 441 13.78 -27.22 4.55
CA LYS A 441 14.89 -27.14 3.61
C LYS A 441 15.21 -25.68 3.26
N LYS A 442 14.21 -24.85 2.97
CA LYS A 442 14.38 -23.41 2.70
C LYS A 442 14.93 -22.64 3.90
N ILE A 443 14.42 -22.90 5.12
CA ILE A 443 14.96 -22.31 6.35
C ILE A 443 16.43 -22.68 6.51
N ASN A 444 16.77 -23.96 6.35
CA ASN A 444 18.14 -24.43 6.44
C ASN A 444 19.06 -23.75 5.43
N GLN A 445 18.65 -23.62 4.16
CA GLN A 445 19.43 -22.92 3.13
C GLN A 445 19.65 -21.45 3.50
N TRP A 446 18.61 -20.75 3.94
CA TRP A 446 18.69 -19.34 4.35
C TRP A 446 19.66 -19.15 5.52
N VAL A 447 19.54 -19.98 6.56
CA VAL A 447 20.41 -19.90 7.75
C VAL A 447 21.85 -20.25 7.40
N PHE A 448 22.06 -21.24 6.54
CA PHE A 448 23.40 -21.62 6.09
C PHE A 448 24.08 -20.49 5.29
N GLN A 449 23.33 -19.82 4.41
CA GLN A 449 23.84 -18.66 3.68
C GLN A 449 24.30 -17.55 4.64
N ARG A 450 23.55 -17.29 5.71
CA ARG A 450 23.96 -16.35 6.77
C ARG A 450 25.23 -16.79 7.50
N CYS A 451 25.39 -18.07 7.78
CA CYS A 451 26.64 -18.61 8.34
C CYS A 451 27.84 -18.29 7.44
N ILE A 452 27.72 -18.53 6.13
CA ILE A 452 28.77 -18.23 5.14
C ILE A 452 29.10 -16.72 5.14
N GLU A 453 28.09 -15.86 5.11
CA GLU A 453 28.27 -14.40 5.14
C GLU A 453 29.03 -13.92 6.38
N TYR A 454 28.72 -14.49 7.55
CA TYR A 454 29.36 -14.13 8.81
C TYR A 454 30.78 -14.69 8.91
N GLN A 455 31.01 -15.91 8.43
CA GLN A 455 32.34 -16.50 8.37
C GLN A 455 33.28 -15.68 7.46
N LYS A 456 32.80 -15.23 6.30
CA LYS A 456 33.56 -14.33 5.40
C LYS A 456 33.97 -13.01 6.06
N LYS A 457 33.23 -12.57 7.08
CA LYS A 457 33.51 -11.35 7.86
C LYS A 457 34.30 -11.63 9.14
N ASN A 458 34.75 -12.87 9.36
CA ASN A 458 35.39 -13.32 10.59
C ASN A 458 34.56 -13.05 11.86
N TYR A 459 33.23 -13.08 11.74
CA TYR A 459 32.34 -12.97 12.90
C TYR A 459 32.08 -14.34 13.51
N THR A 460 32.09 -14.38 14.84
CA THR A 460 31.76 -15.56 15.61
C THR A 460 30.26 -15.89 15.53
N VAL A 461 29.93 -17.09 15.07
CA VAL A 461 28.55 -17.59 15.01
C VAL A 461 28.29 -18.50 16.20
N THR A 462 27.28 -18.19 17.01
CA THR A 462 26.90 -19.01 18.18
C THR A 462 25.64 -19.83 17.89
N ASN A 463 25.37 -20.83 18.73
CA ASN A 463 24.09 -21.59 18.68
C ASN A 463 22.87 -20.67 18.75
N LYS A 464 22.91 -19.67 19.65
CA LYS A 464 21.83 -18.71 19.83
C LYS A 464 21.61 -17.87 18.57
N THR A 465 22.70 -17.50 17.89
CA THR A 465 22.65 -16.78 16.60
C THR A 465 21.95 -17.61 15.53
N ILE A 466 22.34 -18.87 15.35
CA ILE A 466 21.73 -19.78 14.36
C ILE A 466 20.23 -19.98 14.64
N THR A 467 19.88 -20.19 15.92
CA THR A 467 18.47 -20.32 16.33
C THR A 467 17.68 -19.04 16.07
N SER A 468 18.26 -17.86 16.34
CA SER A 468 17.63 -16.57 16.03
C SER A 468 17.38 -16.43 14.53
N TRP A 469 18.38 -16.72 13.71
CA TRP A 469 18.28 -16.71 12.25
C TRP A 469 17.21 -17.67 11.73
N ALA A 470 17.05 -18.84 12.35
CA ALA A 470 15.98 -19.76 11.97
C ALA A 470 14.58 -19.20 12.28
N PHE A 471 14.42 -18.46 13.38
CA PHE A 471 13.19 -17.73 13.65
C PHE A 471 12.97 -16.60 12.65
N ASP A 472 14.01 -15.86 12.29
CA ASP A 472 13.96 -14.78 11.32
C ASP A 472 13.55 -15.33 9.93
N ALA A 473 14.19 -16.41 9.47
CA ALA A 473 13.83 -17.11 8.24
C ALA A 473 12.38 -17.61 8.23
N LYS A 474 11.89 -18.15 9.35
CA LYS A 474 10.49 -18.57 9.49
C LYS A 474 9.53 -17.39 9.30
N ARG A 475 9.87 -16.20 9.83
CA ARG A 475 9.08 -14.98 9.68
C ARG A 475 9.12 -14.46 8.24
N GLU A 476 10.32 -14.34 7.65
CA GLU A 476 10.52 -13.81 6.30
C GLU A 476 9.83 -14.68 5.23
N LEU A 477 9.92 -16.00 5.35
CA LEU A 477 9.29 -16.93 4.40
C LEU A 477 7.76 -17.07 4.60
N MET A 478 7.14 -16.18 5.39
CA MET A 478 5.72 -16.15 5.71
C MET A 478 5.17 -17.51 6.18
N MET A 479 5.99 -18.28 6.89
CA MET A 479 5.66 -19.62 7.34
C MET A 479 4.86 -19.63 8.65
N GLN A 480 3.91 -18.70 8.79
CA GLN A 480 3.14 -18.49 10.01
C GLN A 480 2.35 -19.75 10.43
N ASN A 481 1.92 -20.56 9.46
CA ASN A 481 1.16 -21.79 9.69
C ASN A 481 2.04 -23.02 9.97
N THR A 482 3.35 -22.86 10.17
CA THR A 482 4.24 -23.99 10.46
C THR A 482 4.49 -24.16 11.94
N THR A 483 4.42 -25.40 12.42
CA THR A 483 4.78 -25.81 13.79
C THR A 483 6.31 -25.88 14.00
N PHE A 484 7.10 -25.41 13.04
CA PHE A 484 8.55 -25.44 13.13
C PHE A 484 9.04 -24.57 14.29
N THR A 485 9.84 -25.19 15.16
CA THR A 485 10.56 -24.54 16.25
C THR A 485 12.02 -25.01 16.17
N PRO A 486 13.00 -24.08 16.14
CA PRO A 486 14.43 -24.43 16.09
C PRO A 486 14.88 -25.02 17.43
N SER A 487 14.54 -26.28 17.66
CA SER A 487 14.89 -27.04 18.85
C SER A 487 16.38 -27.40 18.86
N ALA A 488 16.90 -27.83 20.02
CA ALA A 488 18.26 -28.33 20.13
C ALA A 488 18.54 -29.47 19.13
N GLY A 489 17.60 -30.39 18.96
CA GLY A 489 17.71 -31.50 18.01
C GLY A 489 17.66 -31.06 16.53
N TRP A 490 16.96 -29.97 16.21
CA TRP A 490 17.05 -29.38 14.87
C TRP A 490 18.43 -28.76 14.64
N LEU A 491 18.94 -28.00 15.62
CA LEU A 491 20.22 -27.32 15.54
C LEU A 491 21.39 -28.31 15.34
N GLU A 492 21.36 -29.43 16.06
CA GLU A 492 22.34 -30.52 15.90
C GLU A 492 22.31 -31.10 14.48
N ARG A 493 21.12 -31.43 13.97
CA ARG A 493 20.97 -31.93 12.58
C ARG A 493 21.39 -30.91 11.54
N PHE A 494 21.09 -29.63 11.77
CA PHE A 494 21.51 -28.53 10.91
C PHE A 494 23.04 -28.45 10.84
N LYS A 495 23.72 -28.42 11.99
CA LYS A 495 25.19 -28.40 12.05
C LYS A 495 25.82 -29.61 11.38
N ASN A 496 25.31 -30.80 11.67
CA ASN A 496 25.81 -32.04 11.08
C ASN A 496 25.60 -32.05 9.56
N LYS A 497 24.47 -31.54 9.07
CA LYS A 497 24.18 -31.47 7.63
C LYS A 497 25.15 -30.55 6.88
N TYR A 498 25.56 -29.45 7.50
CA TYR A 498 26.40 -28.43 6.87
C TYR A 498 27.85 -28.43 7.38
N ASN A 499 28.29 -29.51 8.03
CA ASN A 499 29.63 -29.66 8.61
C ASN A 499 30.08 -28.47 9.47
N ILE A 500 29.14 -27.86 10.20
CA ILE A 500 29.43 -26.74 11.10
C ILE A 500 29.95 -27.31 12.41
N VAL A 501 31.26 -27.25 12.61
CA VAL A 501 31.94 -27.75 13.81
C VAL A 501 32.32 -26.60 14.72
N GLY A 502 32.49 -26.88 16.01
CA GLY A 502 33.03 -25.93 16.96
C GLY A 502 32.25 -25.87 18.26
N ASN A 503 32.84 -25.15 19.21
CA ASN A 503 32.24 -24.90 20.50
C ASN A 503 30.94 -24.09 20.30
N PRO A 504 29.88 -24.25 21.11
CA PRO A 504 28.71 -23.35 21.14
C PRO A 504 29.01 -21.85 20.99
N PHE A 505 30.21 -21.43 21.38
CA PHE A 505 30.70 -20.06 21.33
C PHE A 505 31.58 -19.71 20.13
N ASP A 506 32.07 -20.67 19.33
CA ASP A 506 32.87 -20.41 18.13
C ASP A 506 32.67 -21.54 17.11
N LEU A 507 31.78 -21.30 16.14
CA LEU A 507 31.45 -22.24 15.09
C LEU A 507 32.19 -21.89 13.79
N LYS A 508 32.85 -22.89 13.22
CA LYS A 508 33.55 -22.81 11.94
C LYS A 508 32.92 -23.83 10.98
N ILE A 509 32.73 -23.43 9.73
CA ILE A 509 32.37 -24.39 8.68
C ILE A 509 33.66 -25.15 8.35
N LYS A 510 33.63 -26.49 8.44
CA LYS A 510 34.75 -27.30 7.94
C LYS A 510 34.78 -27.17 6.43
N ASP A 511 35.95 -26.81 5.91
CA ASP A 511 36.24 -26.85 4.48
C ASP A 511 36.12 -28.28 3.92
#